data_AF-R7EYL3-F1
#
_entry.id   AF-R7EYL3-F1
#
_cell.length_a   1.000
_cell.length_b   1.000
_cell.length_c   1.000
_cell.angle_alpha   90.00
_cell.angle_beta   90.00
_cell.angle_gamma   90.00
#
_symmetry.space_group_name_H-M   'P 1'
#
loop_
_entity.id
_entity.type
_entity.pdbx_description
1 polymer ?
#
loop_
_entity_poly.entity_id
_entity_poly.type
_entity_poly.pdbx_seq_one_letter_code
_entity_poly.pdbx_strand_id
1 'polypeptide(L)'
;MNKPLLSLIAALSVPAMMMGWGQKGHDVTAAIAQRHLTPAAKALTDSLLNGKSLVYWANWLDNASHTPELNYSLTWHYKNIDEGQTYATAPVHSKGDVVTALRRNIEILRNPRSTTAEKQLALKMVIHLAGDMHQPMHLGHASDLGGNKTPVKFFDSPTNLHSVWDSRLPESSHKWSYTEWADQIDRVNEMDSVLLTSGNIDDWANDTYNIACDVYKQTPKGTVISYDYIANWTPVVEMQFLKGGLRLARILNNIANTEEQQTAF
;
A
#
# COMPACT_ATOMS: atom_id res chain seq x y z
N MET A 1 6.10 -51.67 31.77
CA MET A 1 5.25 -50.47 31.98
C MET A 1 5.97 -49.28 31.40
N ASN A 2 5.76 -48.98 30.12
CA ASN A 2 6.45 -47.88 29.43
C ASN A 2 5.47 -46.71 29.30
N LYS A 3 5.74 -45.60 30.00
CA LYS A 3 4.98 -44.36 29.87
C LYS A 3 5.47 -43.62 28.61
N PRO A 4 4.60 -43.19 27.69
CA PRO A 4 5.03 -42.35 26.59
C PRO A 4 5.25 -40.92 27.09
N LEU A 5 6.42 -40.38 26.77
CA LEU A 5 6.83 -39.00 27.02
C LEU A 5 6.08 -38.09 26.03
N LEU A 6 5.06 -37.35 26.48
CA LEU A 6 4.46 -36.28 25.67
C LEU A 6 5.48 -35.14 25.54
N SER A 7 6.10 -35.02 24.37
CA SER A 7 6.82 -33.80 23.98
C SER A 7 5.82 -32.72 23.62
N LEU A 8 5.71 -31.71 24.48
CA LEU A 8 4.97 -30.49 24.22
C LEU A 8 5.76 -29.64 23.23
N ILE A 9 5.45 -29.75 21.93
CA ILE A 9 5.97 -28.82 20.92
C ILE A 9 5.22 -27.50 21.12
N ALA A 10 5.85 -26.56 21.81
CA ALA A 10 5.41 -25.18 21.84
C ALA A 10 5.59 -24.62 20.42
N ALA A 11 4.48 -24.47 19.69
CA ALA A 11 4.47 -23.74 18.43
C ALA A 11 4.76 -22.27 18.75
N LEU A 12 6.00 -21.84 18.51
CA LEU A 12 6.32 -20.41 18.41
C LEU A 12 5.58 -19.87 17.18
N SER A 13 4.43 -19.24 17.42
CA SER A 13 3.80 -18.36 16.44
C SER A 13 4.69 -17.14 16.27
N VAL A 14 5.58 -17.19 15.28
CA VAL A 14 6.21 -15.98 14.76
C VAL A 14 5.07 -15.11 14.23
N PRO A 15 4.82 -13.90 14.78
CA PRO A 15 3.85 -13.01 14.18
C PRO A 15 4.39 -12.66 12.80
N ALA A 16 3.70 -13.11 11.76
CA ALA A 16 3.93 -12.62 10.42
C ALA A 16 3.72 -11.10 10.49
N MET A 17 4.79 -10.34 10.30
CA MET A 17 4.67 -8.91 10.06
C MET A 17 4.06 -8.78 8.67
N MET A 18 2.72 -8.73 8.61
CA MET A 18 1.98 -8.34 7.43
C MET A 18 2.13 -6.82 7.37
N MET A 19 2.93 -6.34 6.42
CA MET A 19 3.30 -4.93 6.28
C MET A 19 3.11 -4.59 4.80
N GLY A 20 2.01 -3.93 4.50
CA GLY A 20 1.49 -3.66 3.15
C GLY A 20 0.03 -4.00 3.15
N TRP A 21 -0.84 -3.16 2.54
CA TRP A 21 -2.27 -3.48 2.41
C TRP A 21 -2.40 -4.97 2.21
N GLY A 22 -3.00 -5.70 3.16
CA GLY A 22 -3.01 -7.15 3.09
C GLY A 22 -3.54 -7.57 1.72
N GLN A 23 -3.05 -8.68 1.17
CA GLN A 23 -3.04 -8.98 -0.28
C GLN A 23 -4.19 -8.43 -1.14
N LYS A 24 -5.43 -8.48 -0.61
CA LYS A 24 -6.62 -7.84 -1.14
C LYS A 24 -6.41 -6.38 -1.58
N GLY A 25 -5.86 -5.51 -0.73
CA GLY A 25 -5.78 -4.08 -1.04
C GLY A 25 -4.80 -3.76 -2.17
N HIS A 26 -3.66 -4.46 -2.22
CA HIS A 26 -2.75 -4.41 -3.37
C HIS A 26 -3.41 -4.90 -4.66
N ASP A 27 -4.13 -6.02 -4.60
CA ASP A 27 -4.83 -6.56 -5.77
C ASP A 27 -5.91 -5.58 -6.28
N VAL A 28 -6.70 -4.97 -5.39
CA VAL A 28 -7.73 -3.99 -5.76
C VAL A 28 -7.10 -2.74 -6.37
N THR A 29 -6.08 -2.19 -5.73
CA THR A 29 -5.33 -1.02 -6.22
C THR A 29 -4.78 -1.29 -7.63
N ALA A 30 -4.11 -2.42 -7.83
CA ALA A 30 -3.56 -2.79 -9.12
C ALA A 30 -4.64 -3.07 -10.18
N ALA A 31 -5.75 -3.70 -9.80
CA ALA A 31 -6.88 -3.99 -10.70
C ALA A 31 -7.54 -2.70 -11.20
N ILE A 32 -7.76 -1.72 -10.32
CA ILE A 32 -8.26 -0.39 -10.71
C ILE A 32 -7.25 0.27 -11.62
N ALA A 33 -5.96 0.30 -11.25
CA ALA A 33 -4.94 0.91 -12.10
C ALA A 33 -4.93 0.35 -13.53
N GLN A 34 -5.09 -0.97 -13.68
CA GLN A 34 -5.14 -1.64 -14.99
C GLN A 34 -6.30 -1.18 -15.88
N ARG A 35 -7.46 -0.83 -15.29
CA ARG A 35 -8.64 -0.35 -16.05
C ARG A 35 -8.43 1.03 -16.65
N HIS A 36 -7.56 1.82 -16.04
CA HIS A 36 -7.29 3.21 -16.39
C HIS A 36 -5.96 3.42 -17.15
N LEU A 37 -5.30 2.33 -17.56
CA LEU A 37 -4.11 2.43 -18.41
C LEU A 37 -4.49 2.88 -19.82
N THR A 38 -3.79 3.90 -20.31
CA THR A 38 -3.76 4.23 -21.74
C THR A 38 -3.20 3.05 -22.55
N PRO A 39 -3.50 2.97 -23.86
CA PRO A 39 -2.91 1.92 -24.71
C PRO A 39 -1.38 1.89 -24.67
N ALA A 40 -0.73 3.05 -24.60
CA ALA A 40 0.73 3.16 -24.48
C ALA A 40 1.24 2.60 -23.14
N ALA A 41 0.61 2.97 -22.02
CA ALA A 41 0.98 2.45 -20.71
C ALA A 41 0.76 0.95 -20.61
N LYS A 42 -0.37 0.47 -21.13
CA LYS A 42 -0.65 -0.97 -21.19
C LYS A 42 0.42 -1.73 -21.98
N ALA A 43 0.79 -1.24 -23.17
CA ALA A 43 1.83 -1.88 -23.99
C ALA A 43 3.20 -1.88 -23.27
N LEU A 44 3.57 -0.77 -22.63
CA LEU A 44 4.78 -0.66 -21.83
C LEU A 44 4.79 -1.67 -20.67
N THR A 45 3.73 -1.70 -19.87
CA THR A 45 3.64 -2.60 -18.71
C THR A 45 3.59 -4.07 -19.13
N ASP A 46 2.84 -4.41 -20.19
CA ASP A 46 2.77 -5.79 -20.70
C ASP A 46 4.14 -6.26 -21.19
N SER A 47 4.89 -5.40 -21.88
CA SER A 47 6.25 -5.70 -22.34
C SER A 47 7.20 -5.94 -21.16
N LEU A 48 7.22 -5.04 -20.17
CA LEU A 48 8.10 -5.18 -19.01
C LEU A 48 7.71 -6.38 -18.13
N LEU A 49 6.43 -6.67 -17.95
CA LEU A 49 5.95 -7.73 -17.07
C LEU A 49 5.80 -9.09 -17.77
N ASN A 50 6.29 -9.24 -19.00
CA ASN A 50 6.17 -10.45 -19.81
C ASN A 50 4.71 -10.95 -19.92
N GLY A 51 3.78 -10.02 -20.13
CA GLY A 51 2.35 -10.28 -20.27
C GLY A 51 1.60 -10.61 -18.97
N LYS A 52 2.26 -10.59 -17.80
CA LYS A 52 1.59 -10.72 -16.51
C LYS A 52 0.90 -9.41 -16.12
N SER A 53 -0.26 -9.52 -15.48
CA SER A 53 -1.03 -8.37 -14.99
C SER A 53 -0.30 -7.61 -13.88
N LEU A 54 -0.72 -6.38 -13.60
CA LEU A 54 -0.22 -5.62 -12.46
C LEU A 54 -0.61 -6.32 -11.15
N VAL A 55 -1.84 -6.86 -11.08
CA VAL A 55 -2.33 -7.67 -9.94
C VAL A 55 -1.38 -8.82 -9.60
N TYR A 56 -0.86 -9.53 -10.60
CA TYR A 56 0.10 -10.64 -10.38
C TYR A 56 1.35 -10.21 -9.60
N TRP A 57 1.81 -8.97 -9.82
CA TRP A 57 3.01 -8.44 -9.19
C TRP A 57 2.72 -7.58 -7.95
N ALA A 58 1.44 -7.28 -7.68
CA ALA A 58 1.05 -6.30 -6.67
C ALA A 58 1.53 -6.65 -5.27
N ASN A 59 1.57 -7.95 -4.94
CA ASN A 59 2.01 -8.49 -3.64
C ASN A 59 3.46 -9.02 -3.64
N TRP A 60 4.19 -8.86 -4.75
CA TRP A 60 5.51 -9.47 -4.88
C TRP A 60 6.53 -8.85 -3.93
N LEU A 61 6.48 -7.53 -3.73
CA LEU A 61 7.50 -6.82 -2.96
C LEU A 61 7.49 -7.20 -1.47
N ASP A 62 6.32 -7.50 -0.88
CA ASP A 62 6.21 -7.96 0.51
C ASP A 62 7.09 -9.18 0.79
N ASN A 63 7.12 -10.12 -0.15
CA ASN A 63 7.93 -11.32 -0.02
C ASN A 63 9.37 -11.05 -0.45
N ALA A 64 9.54 -10.31 -1.55
CA ALA A 64 10.85 -10.05 -2.13
C ALA A 64 11.75 -9.22 -1.20
N SER A 65 11.19 -8.26 -0.46
CA SER A 65 11.92 -7.44 0.51
C SER A 65 12.50 -8.25 1.68
N HIS A 66 12.16 -9.52 1.83
CA HIS A 66 12.74 -10.40 2.84
C HIS A 66 13.87 -11.29 2.30
N THR A 67 14.21 -11.21 1.02
CA THR A 67 15.37 -11.93 0.46
C THR A 67 16.68 -11.14 0.67
N PRO A 68 17.85 -11.80 0.74
CA PRO A 68 19.13 -11.12 0.90
C PRO A 68 19.40 -10.04 -0.17
N GLU A 69 18.92 -10.26 -1.39
CA GLU A 69 19.15 -9.38 -2.53
C GLU A 69 18.34 -8.07 -2.46
N LEU A 70 17.16 -8.11 -1.82
CA LEU A 70 16.20 -7.00 -1.83
C LEU A 70 15.85 -6.48 -0.44
N ASN A 71 16.49 -6.98 0.63
CA ASN A 71 16.25 -6.51 2.00
C ASN A 71 16.53 -5.01 2.24
N TYR A 72 17.23 -4.35 1.32
CA TYR A 72 17.40 -2.91 1.35
C TYR A 72 16.06 -2.17 1.20
N SER A 73 15.02 -2.81 0.64
CA SER A 73 13.70 -2.22 0.42
C SER A 73 12.73 -2.42 1.57
N LEU A 74 13.12 -3.04 2.69
CA LEU A 74 12.24 -3.26 3.85
C LEU A 74 11.61 -1.97 4.38
N THR A 75 12.35 -0.87 4.39
CA THR A 75 11.83 0.42 4.87
C THR A 75 11.06 1.19 3.81
N TRP A 76 11.04 0.69 2.57
CA TRP A 76 10.34 1.34 1.46
C TRP A 76 8.84 1.13 1.55
N HIS A 77 8.34 0.21 2.38
CA HIS A 77 6.91 -0.02 2.50
C HIS A 77 6.17 1.09 3.25
N TYR A 78 6.86 1.96 4.00
CA TYR A 78 6.20 2.94 4.87
C TYR A 78 6.95 4.27 4.93
N LYS A 79 6.27 5.30 5.46
CA LYS A 79 6.84 6.57 5.91
C LYS A 79 6.19 6.92 7.26
N ASN A 80 6.71 6.35 8.34
CA ASN A 80 6.15 6.61 9.66
C ASN A 80 6.53 8.00 10.17
N ILE A 81 5.56 8.70 10.77
CA ILE A 81 5.63 10.08 11.25
C ILE A 81 5.03 10.12 12.65
N ASP A 82 5.82 10.50 13.65
CA ASP A 82 5.36 10.52 15.05
C ASP A 82 4.38 11.66 15.35
N GLU A 83 3.62 11.50 16.43
CA GLU A 83 2.76 12.55 16.98
C GLU A 83 3.54 13.85 17.23
N GLY A 84 2.92 14.99 16.91
CA GLY A 84 3.54 16.31 17.03
C GLY A 84 4.50 16.68 15.90
N GLN A 85 4.74 15.79 14.95
CA GLN A 85 5.39 16.12 13.68
C GLN A 85 4.35 16.43 12.60
N THR A 86 4.81 17.00 11.48
CA THR A 86 4.01 17.13 10.26
C THR A 86 4.65 16.30 9.16
N TYR A 87 3.89 15.94 8.13
CA TYR A 87 4.43 15.26 6.94
C TYR A 87 5.68 15.97 6.37
N ALA A 88 5.65 17.30 6.30
CA ALA A 88 6.72 18.11 5.74
C ALA A 88 7.98 18.17 6.62
N THR A 89 7.84 18.07 7.93
CA THR A 89 8.95 18.21 8.89
C THR A 89 9.45 16.88 9.44
N ALA A 90 8.74 15.78 9.15
CA ALA A 90 9.13 14.46 9.60
C ALA A 90 10.48 14.05 8.98
N PRO A 91 11.38 13.44 9.76
CA PRO A 91 12.68 13.03 9.25
C PRO A 91 12.51 11.93 8.19
N VAL A 92 13.22 12.08 7.08
CA VAL A 92 13.32 11.04 6.05
C VAL A 92 14.15 9.88 6.60
N HIS A 93 13.65 8.65 6.43
CA HIS A 93 14.39 7.47 6.86
C HIS A 93 15.67 7.30 6.02
N SER A 94 16.82 7.06 6.66
CA SER A 94 18.14 7.06 5.99
C SER A 94 18.31 5.99 4.92
N LYS A 95 17.52 4.91 4.99
CA LYS A 95 17.47 3.83 3.97
C LYS A 95 16.38 4.05 2.90
N GLY A 96 15.70 5.19 2.93
CA GLY A 96 14.51 5.47 2.13
C GLY A 96 13.22 5.03 2.84
N ASP A 97 12.13 5.60 2.34
CA ASP A 97 10.73 5.43 2.75
C ASP A 97 9.87 5.24 1.48
N VAL A 98 8.57 4.97 1.64
CA VAL A 98 7.66 4.72 0.50
C VAL A 98 7.65 5.82 -0.54
N VAL A 99 7.76 7.08 -0.11
CA VAL A 99 7.73 8.25 -0.99
C VAL A 99 9.02 8.36 -1.80
N THR A 100 10.17 8.28 -1.13
CA THR A 100 11.48 8.34 -1.79
C THR A 100 11.73 7.13 -2.69
N ALA A 101 11.28 5.94 -2.28
CA ALA A 101 11.36 4.72 -3.07
C ALA A 101 10.45 4.77 -4.31
N LEU A 102 9.22 5.28 -4.18
CA LEU A 102 8.31 5.45 -5.30
C LEU A 102 8.91 6.40 -6.35
N ARG A 103 9.41 7.57 -5.91
CA ARG A 103 10.10 8.53 -6.78
C ARG A 103 11.29 7.92 -7.51
N ARG A 104 12.17 7.25 -6.77
CA ARG A 104 13.35 6.57 -7.31
C ARG A 104 12.98 5.57 -8.42
N ASN A 105 11.97 4.74 -8.19
CA ASN A 105 11.58 3.73 -9.17
C ASN A 105 10.86 4.32 -10.39
N ILE A 106 10.10 5.41 -10.21
CA ILE A 106 9.54 6.19 -11.32
C ILE A 106 10.65 6.79 -12.19
N GLU A 107 11.71 7.33 -11.59
CA GLU A 107 12.87 7.86 -12.33
C GLU A 107 13.58 6.76 -13.15
N ILE A 108 13.76 5.57 -12.57
CA ILE A 108 14.35 4.41 -13.28
C ILE A 108 13.48 4.04 -14.50
N LEU A 109 12.16 4.01 -14.36
CA LEU A 109 11.25 3.69 -15.46
C LEU A 109 11.35 4.70 -16.61
N ARG A 110 11.46 5.99 -16.27
CA ARG A 110 11.58 7.10 -17.23
C ARG A 110 12.95 7.18 -17.88
N ASN A 111 14.00 6.73 -17.21
CA ASN A 111 15.36 6.89 -17.70
C ASN A 111 15.60 6.03 -18.96
N PRO A 112 15.94 6.62 -20.12
CA PRO A 112 16.23 5.86 -21.33
C PRO A 112 17.52 5.04 -21.22
N ARG A 113 18.40 5.35 -20.26
CA ARG A 113 19.65 4.62 -20.01
C ARG A 113 19.49 3.43 -19.07
N SER A 114 18.35 3.31 -18.38
CA SER A 114 18.09 2.16 -17.52
C SER A 114 17.85 0.91 -18.34
N THR A 115 18.48 -0.18 -17.92
CA THR A 115 18.34 -1.50 -18.54
C THR A 115 16.93 -2.04 -18.40
N THR A 116 16.56 -3.00 -19.25
CA THR A 116 15.27 -3.69 -19.14
C THR A 116 15.07 -4.31 -17.75
N ALA A 117 16.10 -4.97 -17.19
CA ALA A 117 16.00 -5.59 -15.88
C ALA A 117 15.74 -4.58 -14.75
N GLU A 118 16.41 -3.42 -14.78
CA GLU A 118 16.15 -2.33 -13.82
C GLU A 118 14.73 -1.80 -13.95
N LYS A 119 14.24 -1.59 -15.17
CA LYS A 119 12.85 -1.15 -15.40
C LYS A 119 11.82 -2.19 -14.96
N GLN A 120 12.10 -3.47 -15.16
CA GLN A 120 11.23 -4.55 -14.69
C GLN A 120 11.13 -4.58 -13.17
N LEU A 121 12.27 -4.46 -12.47
CA LEU A 121 12.29 -4.39 -11.02
C LEU A 121 11.56 -3.14 -10.52
N ALA A 122 11.86 -1.99 -11.12
CA ALA A 122 11.24 -0.71 -10.77
C ALA A 122 9.72 -0.72 -10.97
N LEU A 123 9.22 -1.33 -12.06
CA LEU A 123 7.79 -1.43 -12.30
C LEU A 123 7.07 -2.24 -11.21
N LYS A 124 7.63 -3.39 -10.81
CA LYS A 124 7.08 -4.21 -9.72
C LYS A 124 7.02 -3.43 -8.41
N MET A 125 8.08 -2.68 -8.11
CA MET A 125 8.13 -1.83 -6.93
C MET A 125 7.11 -0.69 -7.00
N VAL A 126 6.98 0.02 -8.13
CA VAL A 126 5.99 1.10 -8.30
C VAL A 126 4.56 0.60 -8.10
N ILE A 127 4.22 -0.58 -8.64
CA ILE A 127 2.88 -1.18 -8.48
C ILE A 127 2.56 -1.38 -6.99
N HIS A 128 3.50 -1.95 -6.24
CA HIS A 128 3.32 -2.24 -4.82
C HIS A 128 3.30 -0.98 -3.96
N LEU A 129 4.33 -0.13 -4.09
CA LEU A 129 4.56 1.06 -3.28
C LEU A 129 3.44 2.11 -3.44
N ALA A 130 2.81 2.18 -4.61
CA ALA A 130 1.64 3.02 -4.81
C ALA A 130 0.46 2.58 -3.94
N GLY A 131 0.27 1.26 -3.72
CA GLY A 131 -0.70 0.74 -2.77
C GLY A 131 -0.33 1.12 -1.33
N ASP A 132 0.90 0.83 -0.92
CA ASP A 132 1.39 1.11 0.44
C ASP A 132 1.25 2.57 0.85
N MET A 133 1.58 3.51 -0.05
CA MET A 133 1.46 4.94 0.22
C MET A 133 0.00 5.39 0.51
N HIS A 134 -0.98 4.57 0.13
CA HIS A 134 -2.40 4.80 0.38
C HIS A 134 -2.93 3.98 1.57
N GLN A 135 -2.11 3.20 2.26
CA GLN A 135 -2.50 2.53 3.50
C GLN A 135 -2.25 3.49 4.68
N PRO A 136 -3.27 3.98 5.42
CA PRO A 136 -3.08 4.98 6.48
C PRO A 136 -2.00 4.62 7.51
N MET A 137 -1.96 3.38 7.96
CA MET A 137 -1.02 2.91 8.96
C MET A 137 0.41 2.74 8.44
N HIS A 138 0.64 2.83 7.12
CA HIS A 138 1.98 2.95 6.53
C HIS A 138 2.54 4.37 6.63
N LEU A 139 1.70 5.32 7.02
CA LEU A 139 2.09 6.67 7.38
C LEU A 139 1.80 6.95 8.87
N GLY A 140 1.74 5.89 9.67
CA GLY A 140 1.44 5.98 11.09
C GLY A 140 2.64 6.39 11.95
N HIS A 141 2.54 6.25 13.27
CA HIS A 141 3.59 6.70 14.19
C HIS A 141 4.87 5.85 14.10
N ALA A 142 6.04 6.48 14.12
CA ALA A 142 7.31 5.73 14.09
C ALA A 142 7.56 5.00 15.41
N SER A 143 7.20 5.61 16.53
CA SER A 143 7.31 5.09 17.89
C SER A 143 6.57 3.76 18.11
N ASP A 144 5.48 3.52 17.38
CA ASP A 144 4.70 2.29 17.47
C ASP A 144 4.76 1.40 16.20
N LEU A 145 5.69 1.71 15.28
CA LEU A 145 5.88 1.02 14.00
C LEU A 145 4.60 1.01 13.14
N GLY A 146 3.99 2.17 12.98
CA GLY A 146 2.78 2.34 12.16
C GLY A 146 1.59 1.57 12.74
N GLY A 147 1.44 1.53 14.06
CA GLY A 147 0.34 0.85 14.73
C GLY A 147 0.61 -0.61 15.08
N ASN A 148 1.73 -1.20 14.65
CA ASN A 148 2.07 -2.60 14.96
C ASN A 148 2.24 -2.84 16.47
N LYS A 149 2.66 -1.82 17.23
CA LYS A 149 2.79 -1.86 18.70
C LYS A 149 1.61 -1.23 19.43
N THR A 150 0.52 -0.92 18.73
CA THR A 150 -0.72 -0.41 19.32
C THR A 150 -1.75 -1.55 19.40
N PRO A 151 -1.82 -2.27 20.53
CA PRO A 151 -2.75 -3.38 20.69
C PRO A 151 -4.20 -2.89 20.74
N VAL A 152 -5.07 -3.62 20.05
CA VAL A 152 -6.52 -3.44 20.03
C VAL A 152 -7.18 -4.82 20.05
N LYS A 153 -8.50 -4.87 20.17
CA LYS A 153 -9.26 -6.09 19.90
C LYS A 153 -10.16 -5.87 18.70
N PHE A 154 -10.19 -6.82 17.78
CA PHE A 154 -11.16 -6.85 16.69
C PHE A 154 -12.22 -7.88 17.06
N PHE A 155 -13.40 -7.39 17.46
CA PHE A 155 -14.36 -8.11 18.28
C PHE A 155 -13.66 -8.69 19.53
N ASP A 156 -13.78 -9.98 19.78
CA ASP A 156 -13.14 -10.64 20.92
C ASP A 156 -11.69 -11.08 20.65
N SER A 157 -11.17 -10.88 19.42
CA SER A 157 -9.85 -11.34 19.01
C SER A 157 -8.77 -10.26 19.22
N PRO A 158 -7.72 -10.51 20.02
CA PRO A 158 -6.57 -9.62 20.13
C PRO A 158 -5.85 -9.43 18.79
N THR A 159 -5.44 -8.20 18.50
CA THR A 159 -4.64 -7.84 17.31
C THR A 159 -3.93 -6.50 17.56
N ASN A 160 -3.39 -5.89 16.50
CA ASN A 160 -2.82 -4.55 16.55
C ASN A 160 -3.51 -3.64 15.51
N LEU A 161 -3.38 -2.33 15.69
CA LEU A 161 -4.05 -1.34 14.86
C LEU A 161 -3.64 -1.45 13.39
N HIS A 162 -2.35 -1.72 13.13
CA HIS A 162 -1.85 -1.92 11.77
C HIS A 162 -2.60 -3.05 11.06
N SER A 163 -2.59 -4.26 11.62
CA SER A 163 -3.27 -5.43 11.05
C SER A 163 -4.78 -5.26 10.86
N VAL A 164 -5.41 -4.39 11.66
CA VAL A 164 -6.83 -4.06 11.45
C VAL A 164 -7.00 -3.32 10.12
N TRP A 165 -6.29 -2.22 9.93
CA TRP A 165 -6.36 -1.41 8.71
C TRP A 165 -5.88 -2.18 7.48
N ASP A 166 -4.84 -2.95 7.67
CA ASP A 166 -4.19 -3.67 6.60
C ASP A 166 -5.06 -4.78 6.01
N SER A 167 -5.75 -5.54 6.86
CA SER A 167 -6.45 -6.76 6.44
C SER A 167 -7.85 -6.91 7.01
N ARG A 168 -8.01 -6.78 8.34
CA ARG A 168 -9.29 -7.17 8.98
C ARG A 168 -10.44 -6.23 8.61
N LEU A 169 -10.16 -4.93 8.55
CA LEU A 169 -11.15 -3.93 8.19
C LEU A 169 -11.60 -4.12 6.74
N PRO A 170 -10.73 -4.14 5.71
CA PRO A 170 -11.16 -4.45 4.34
C PRO A 170 -11.96 -5.76 4.23
N GLU A 171 -11.48 -6.83 4.87
CA GLU A 171 -12.13 -8.14 4.85
C GLU A 171 -13.46 -8.20 5.60
N SER A 172 -13.73 -7.27 6.54
CA SER A 172 -15.00 -7.17 7.25
C SER A 172 -15.95 -6.13 6.66
N SER A 173 -15.42 -5.13 5.95
CA SER A 173 -16.18 -4.16 5.17
C SER A 173 -16.96 -4.87 4.07
N HIS A 174 -16.25 -5.60 3.20
CA HIS A 174 -16.86 -6.38 2.14
C HIS A 174 -16.12 -7.70 1.92
N LYS A 175 -16.84 -8.81 1.87
CA LYS A 175 -16.31 -10.14 1.52
C LYS A 175 -16.21 -10.34 0.00
N TRP A 176 -15.79 -9.31 -0.69
CA TRP A 176 -15.64 -9.29 -2.14
C TRP A 176 -14.28 -9.83 -2.59
N SER A 177 -14.27 -10.45 -3.75
CA SER A 177 -13.05 -10.64 -4.56
C SER A 177 -12.43 -9.28 -4.92
N TYR A 178 -11.15 -9.25 -5.31
CA TYR A 178 -10.53 -7.98 -5.71
C TYR A 178 -11.21 -7.38 -6.96
N THR A 179 -11.77 -8.22 -7.84
CA THR A 179 -12.53 -7.78 -9.01
C THR A 179 -13.86 -7.15 -8.62
N GLU A 180 -14.59 -7.74 -7.68
CA GLU A 180 -15.84 -7.15 -7.17
C GLU A 180 -15.58 -5.82 -6.46
N TRP A 181 -14.53 -5.73 -5.64
CA TRP A 181 -14.09 -4.45 -5.08
C TRP A 181 -13.87 -3.40 -6.16
N ALA A 182 -13.07 -3.70 -7.19
CA ALA A 182 -12.84 -2.79 -8.30
C ALA A 182 -14.14 -2.44 -9.03
N ASP A 183 -15.03 -3.40 -9.29
CA ASP A 183 -16.33 -3.17 -9.94
C ASP A 183 -17.26 -2.26 -9.14
N GLN A 184 -17.20 -2.31 -7.82
CA GLN A 184 -18.08 -1.55 -6.96
C GLN A 184 -17.57 -0.14 -6.68
N ILE A 185 -16.25 0.05 -6.53
CA ILE A 185 -15.70 1.36 -6.12
C ILE A 185 -15.19 2.20 -7.29
N ASP A 186 -14.81 1.59 -8.42
CA ASP A 186 -14.34 2.29 -9.61
C ASP A 186 -15.52 2.79 -10.46
N ARG A 187 -16.26 3.76 -9.92
CA ARG A 187 -17.50 4.30 -10.51
C ARG A 187 -17.50 5.82 -10.66
N VAL A 188 -16.36 6.45 -10.41
CA VAL A 188 -16.22 7.90 -10.54
C VAL A 188 -16.23 8.33 -12.01
N ASN A 189 -16.80 9.49 -12.31
CA ASN A 189 -16.71 10.07 -13.63
C ASN A 189 -15.29 10.63 -13.90
N GLU A 190 -15.03 11.07 -15.13
CA GLU A 190 -13.73 11.59 -15.52
C GLU A 190 -13.29 12.82 -14.69
N MET A 191 -14.21 13.74 -14.40
CA MET A 191 -13.92 14.94 -13.61
C MET A 191 -13.50 14.57 -12.18
N ASP A 192 -14.23 13.66 -11.54
CA ASP A 192 -13.90 13.17 -10.20
C ASP A 192 -12.58 12.40 -10.20
N SER A 193 -12.29 11.61 -11.24
CA SER A 193 -11.00 10.95 -11.41
C SER A 193 -9.83 11.94 -11.51
N VAL A 194 -9.99 13.04 -12.27
CA VAL A 194 -9.00 14.12 -12.34
C VAL A 194 -8.79 14.77 -10.97
N LEU A 195 -9.86 15.02 -10.22
CA LEU A 195 -9.75 15.58 -8.87
C LEU A 195 -9.05 14.64 -7.89
N LEU A 196 -9.43 13.36 -7.86
CA LEU A 196 -8.84 12.34 -6.98
C LEU A 196 -7.36 12.10 -7.28
N THR A 197 -6.99 12.23 -8.54
CA THR A 197 -5.59 12.08 -8.96
C THR A 197 -4.81 13.39 -8.92
N SER A 198 -5.42 14.55 -8.71
CA SER A 198 -4.73 15.85 -8.69
C SER A 198 -3.66 15.95 -7.59
N GLY A 199 -2.76 16.94 -7.71
CA GLY A 199 -1.60 17.07 -6.83
C GLY A 199 -0.42 16.20 -7.25
N ASN A 200 0.55 16.08 -6.35
CA ASN A 200 1.80 15.36 -6.53
C ASN A 200 1.98 14.24 -5.48
N ILE A 201 3.11 13.52 -5.50
CA ILE A 201 3.33 12.37 -4.60
C ILE A 201 3.29 12.78 -3.12
N ASP A 202 3.83 13.95 -2.77
CA ASP A 202 3.81 14.46 -1.40
C ASP A 202 2.39 14.86 -0.98
N ASP A 203 1.60 15.46 -1.87
CA ASP A 203 0.20 15.78 -1.58
C ASP A 203 -0.59 14.51 -1.25
N TRP A 204 -0.38 13.44 -2.04
CA TRP A 204 -1.05 12.16 -1.85
C TRP A 204 -0.63 11.45 -0.56
N ALA A 205 0.66 11.49 -0.23
CA ALA A 205 1.17 10.93 1.00
C ALA A 205 0.68 11.75 2.21
N ASN A 206 0.66 13.08 2.12
CA ASN A 206 0.14 13.94 3.17
C ASN A 206 -1.37 13.71 3.40
N ASP A 207 -2.16 13.51 2.35
CA ASP A 207 -3.57 13.10 2.45
C ASP A 207 -3.70 11.83 3.30
N THR A 208 -2.92 10.79 2.99
CA THR A 208 -2.95 9.52 3.74
C THR A 208 -2.47 9.68 5.18
N TYR A 209 -1.45 10.51 5.42
CA TYR A 209 -0.96 10.83 6.76
C TYR A 209 -2.04 11.48 7.62
N ASN A 210 -2.81 12.43 7.08
CA ASN A 210 -3.91 13.06 7.81
C ASN A 210 -4.99 12.05 8.22
N ILE A 211 -5.28 11.07 7.36
CA ILE A 211 -6.16 9.95 7.71
C ILE A 211 -5.55 9.15 8.87
N ALA A 212 -4.26 8.83 8.82
CA ALA A 212 -3.57 8.12 9.91
C ALA A 212 -3.71 8.87 11.26
N CYS A 213 -3.57 10.20 11.27
CA CYS A 213 -3.79 11.02 12.45
C CYS A 213 -5.21 10.87 13.02
N ASP A 214 -6.23 10.89 12.16
CA ASP A 214 -7.63 10.68 12.57
C ASP A 214 -7.85 9.27 13.12
N VAL A 215 -7.22 8.26 12.52
CA VAL A 215 -7.26 6.88 13.01
C VAL A 215 -6.70 6.78 14.42
N TYR A 216 -5.51 7.35 14.68
CA TYR A 216 -4.92 7.35 16.02
C TYR A 216 -5.78 8.07 17.04
N LYS A 217 -6.31 9.24 16.69
CA LYS A 217 -7.16 10.04 17.56
C LYS A 217 -8.44 9.30 17.96
N GLN A 218 -9.02 8.53 17.04
CA GLN A 218 -10.28 7.81 17.26
C GLN A 218 -10.10 6.37 17.76
N THR A 219 -8.88 5.83 17.68
CA THR A 219 -8.58 4.42 18.02
C THR A 219 -7.47 4.30 19.06
N PRO A 220 -7.66 4.80 20.29
CA PRO A 220 -6.65 4.71 21.34
C PRO A 220 -6.32 3.24 21.68
N LYS A 221 -5.13 3.03 22.24
CA LYS A 221 -4.66 1.70 22.66
C LYS A 221 -5.69 0.98 23.52
N GLY A 222 -5.97 -0.28 23.21
CA GLY A 222 -6.94 -1.12 23.91
C GLY A 222 -8.37 -1.00 23.42
N THR A 223 -8.63 -0.18 22.38
CA THR A 223 -9.96 -0.08 21.75
C THR A 223 -10.49 -1.46 21.33
N VAL A 224 -11.77 -1.70 21.58
CA VAL A 224 -12.50 -2.85 21.06
C VAL A 224 -13.25 -2.41 19.81
N ILE A 225 -12.75 -2.87 18.67
CA ILE A 225 -13.28 -2.58 17.34
C ILE A 225 -14.42 -3.55 17.05
N SER A 226 -15.57 -3.02 16.66
CA SER A 226 -16.79 -3.77 16.34
C SER A 226 -17.46 -3.19 15.09
N TYR A 227 -18.72 -3.56 14.86
CA TYR A 227 -19.47 -3.18 13.65
C TYR A 227 -19.53 -1.67 13.39
N ASP A 228 -19.65 -0.83 14.42
CA ASP A 228 -19.72 0.64 14.23
C ASP A 228 -18.42 1.19 13.65
N TYR A 229 -17.27 0.67 14.10
CA TYR A 229 -15.98 1.04 13.56
C TYR A 229 -15.85 0.64 12.09
N ILE A 230 -16.28 -0.59 11.76
CA ILE A 230 -16.27 -1.10 10.38
C ILE A 230 -17.15 -0.22 9.50
N ALA A 231 -18.38 0.08 9.92
CA ALA A 231 -19.29 0.93 9.18
C ALA A 231 -18.72 2.35 8.96
N ASN A 232 -18.11 2.93 9.98
CA ASN A 232 -17.55 4.28 9.92
C ASN A 232 -16.33 4.39 8.98
N TRP A 233 -15.45 3.39 8.99
CA TRP A 233 -14.18 3.46 8.26
C TRP A 233 -14.20 2.75 6.89
N THR A 234 -15.23 1.95 6.58
CA THR A 234 -15.39 1.32 5.25
C THR A 234 -15.28 2.33 4.10
N PRO A 235 -15.98 3.48 4.11
CA PRO A 235 -15.88 4.45 3.01
C PRO A 235 -14.46 5.03 2.83
N VAL A 236 -13.68 5.11 3.91
CA VAL A 236 -12.29 5.57 3.85
C VAL A 236 -11.40 4.52 3.20
N VAL A 237 -11.60 3.24 3.53
CA VAL A 237 -10.90 2.12 2.86
C VAL A 237 -11.22 2.09 1.36
N GLU A 238 -12.50 2.17 1.00
CA GLU A 238 -12.95 2.26 -0.40
C GLU A 238 -12.25 3.42 -1.13
N MET A 239 -12.24 4.60 -0.52
CA MET A 239 -11.61 5.79 -1.11
C MET A 239 -10.10 5.64 -1.26
N GLN A 240 -9.39 5.05 -0.29
CA GLN A 240 -7.95 4.85 -0.38
C GLN A 240 -7.56 3.83 -1.46
N PHE A 241 -8.33 2.74 -1.62
CA PHE A 241 -8.14 1.81 -2.74
C PHE A 241 -8.37 2.48 -4.10
N LEU A 242 -9.44 3.25 -4.22
CA LEU A 242 -9.75 3.98 -5.45
C LEU A 242 -8.66 5.00 -5.79
N LYS A 243 -8.28 5.85 -4.83
CA LYS A 243 -7.19 6.83 -4.99
C LYS A 243 -5.88 6.15 -5.37
N GLY A 244 -5.49 5.08 -4.67
CA GLY A 244 -4.27 4.34 -4.96
C GLY A 244 -4.26 3.81 -6.39
N GLY A 245 -5.35 3.20 -6.84
CA GLY A 245 -5.46 2.66 -8.20
C GLY A 245 -5.41 3.74 -9.28
N LEU A 246 -6.20 4.80 -9.13
CA LEU A 246 -6.22 5.91 -10.09
C LEU A 246 -4.88 6.66 -10.15
N ARG A 247 -4.22 6.88 -9.00
CA ARG A 247 -2.92 7.55 -8.93
C ARG A 247 -1.80 6.66 -9.48
N LEU A 248 -1.85 5.34 -9.27
CA LEU A 248 -0.95 4.38 -9.94
C LEU A 248 -1.14 4.41 -11.48
N ALA A 249 -2.38 4.42 -11.97
CA ALA A 249 -2.64 4.58 -13.40
C ALA A 249 -2.08 5.89 -13.94
N ARG A 250 -2.29 7.02 -13.23
CA ARG A 250 -1.72 8.32 -13.60
C ARG A 250 -0.20 8.27 -13.69
N ILE A 251 0.48 7.66 -12.72
CA ILE A 251 1.94 7.47 -12.75
C ILE A 251 2.35 6.71 -14.02
N LEU A 252 1.75 5.55 -14.28
CA LEU A 252 2.13 4.68 -15.41
C LEU A 252 1.80 5.32 -16.76
N ASN A 253 0.67 6.00 -16.88
CA ASN A 253 0.29 6.79 -18.06
C ASN A 253 1.31 7.90 -18.33
N ASN A 254 1.74 8.63 -17.30
CA ASN A 254 2.74 9.68 -17.43
C ASN A 254 4.17 9.16 -17.69
N ILE A 255 4.45 7.89 -17.43
CA ILE A 255 5.73 7.25 -17.79
C ILE A 255 5.71 6.84 -19.26
N ALA A 256 4.57 6.36 -19.75
CA ALA A 256 4.41 5.90 -21.12
C ALA A 256 4.14 7.04 -22.12
N ASN A 257 3.72 8.20 -21.66
CA ASN A 257 3.53 9.36 -22.52
C ASN A 257 4.89 9.95 -22.93
N THR A 258 5.18 9.90 -24.22
CA THR A 258 6.45 10.33 -24.82
C THR A 258 6.45 11.78 -25.29
N GLU A 259 5.34 12.53 -25.14
CA GLU A 259 5.28 13.95 -25.48
C GLU A 259 5.68 14.84 -24.29
N GLU A 260 6.50 15.85 -24.59
CA GLU A 260 7.05 16.87 -23.69
C GLU A 260 5.98 17.64 -22.89
N GLN A 261 5.46 17.06 -21.82
CA GLN A 261 4.98 17.82 -20.68
C GLN A 261 5.61 17.26 -19.41
N GLN A 262 6.84 17.73 -19.17
CA GLN A 262 7.55 17.61 -17.91
C GLN A 262 6.83 18.43 -16.83
N THR A 263 5.66 18.00 -16.37
CA THR A 263 5.16 18.44 -15.06
C THR A 263 5.78 17.53 -14.01
N ALA A 264 6.65 18.10 -13.18
CA ALA A 264 7.31 17.44 -12.07
C ALA A 264 6.30 16.83 -11.08
N PHE A 265 6.68 15.68 -10.49
CA PHE A 265 6.02 15.03 -9.36
C PHE A 265 6.49 15.61 -8.01
#